data_AF-A0AAW0HM09-F1
#
_entry.id   AF-A0AAW0HM09-F1
#
_cell.length_a   1.000
_cell.length_b   1.000
_cell.length_c   1.000
_cell.angle_alpha   90.00
_cell.angle_beta   90.00
_cell.angle_gamma   90.00
#
_symmetry.space_group_name_H-M   'P 1'
#
loop_
_entity.id
_entity.type
_entity.pdbx_description
1 polymer ?
#
loop_
_entity_poly.entity_id
_entity_poly.type
_entity_poly.pdbx_seq_one_letter_code
_entity_poly.pdbx_strand_id
1 'polypeptide(L)'
;MESGLSQAFQEELTSLICRSYLTDPVTISCGHSFCRACLHLSWEDSPAHCPTCREPSQQKDFRTSIVLKKLVSIARQAGLMKYLISEENKCVIHKETKGIFCMENSIYLCRLCSDSHEHRGHKHCPIEAAAEGQMGRLLKQMESLWEKIQENEENLEAEKGMITLWKNCLILREEKIRAEYRTSYPDLSEQEEEHIECMREEGNYYLEKLLESEAMMVEKSKQLREMYQELMAMSQEPHVVLLQDFDDIFRRSESIQLNKPLAMKPELYVLAFRGLGQRYI
;
A
#
# COMPACT_ATOMS: atom_id res chain seq x y z
N MET A 1 -14.53 -3.22 -41.09
CA MET A 1 -14.96 -4.32 -40.19
C MET A 1 -13.85 -4.71 -39.23
N GLU A 2 -12.61 -4.92 -39.67
CA GLU A 2 -11.46 -5.23 -38.80
C GLU A 2 -11.18 -4.18 -37.71
N SER A 3 -11.31 -2.89 -38.03
CA SER A 3 -11.11 -1.80 -37.06
C SER A 3 -12.16 -1.78 -35.93
N GLY A 4 -13.41 -2.16 -36.21
CA GLY A 4 -14.49 -2.18 -35.21
C GLY A 4 -14.37 -3.36 -34.24
N LEU A 5 -13.94 -4.53 -34.73
CA LEU A 5 -13.68 -5.70 -33.88
C LEU A 5 -12.45 -5.48 -32.98
N SER A 6 -11.40 -4.82 -33.50
CA SER A 6 -10.22 -4.47 -32.71
C SER A 6 -10.54 -3.48 -31.60
N GLN A 7 -11.42 -2.51 -31.83
CA GLN A 7 -11.78 -1.52 -30.82
C GLN A 7 -12.65 -2.14 -29.72
N ALA A 8 -13.71 -2.87 -30.09
CA ALA A 8 -14.55 -3.57 -29.12
C ALA A 8 -13.73 -4.53 -28.24
N PHE A 9 -12.75 -5.22 -28.81
CA PHE A 9 -11.85 -6.08 -28.06
C PHE A 9 -10.95 -5.32 -27.06
N GLN A 10 -10.49 -4.12 -27.40
CA GLN A 10 -9.71 -3.29 -26.47
C GLN A 10 -10.56 -2.75 -25.31
N GLU A 11 -11.82 -2.42 -25.58
CA GLU A 11 -12.78 -1.96 -24.56
C GLU A 11 -13.03 -3.06 -23.51
N GLU A 12 -13.14 -4.33 -23.91
CA GLU A 12 -13.28 -5.48 -23.00
C GLU A 12 -12.05 -5.71 -22.09
N LEU A 13 -10.87 -5.21 -22.50
CA LEU A 13 -9.63 -5.31 -21.72
C LEU A 13 -9.37 -4.09 -20.85
N THR A 14 -10.29 -3.13 -20.81
CA THR A 14 -10.16 -1.85 -20.11
C THR A 14 -10.96 -1.85 -18.80
N SER A 15 -10.36 -1.38 -17.72
CA SER A 15 -11.07 -1.23 -16.44
C SER A 15 -11.96 0.01 -16.46
N LEU A 16 -13.20 -0.11 -15.97
CA LEU A 16 -14.10 1.05 -15.81
C LEU A 16 -13.67 2.04 -14.72
N ILE A 17 -12.74 1.63 -13.84
CA ILE A 17 -12.26 2.47 -12.73
C ILE A 17 -11.12 3.37 -13.19
N CYS A 18 -10.01 2.78 -13.65
CA CYS A 18 -8.85 3.55 -14.11
C CYS A 18 -8.91 3.94 -15.60
N ARG A 19 -9.90 3.44 -16.36
CA ARG A 19 -10.10 3.72 -17.80
C ARG A 19 -8.87 3.38 -18.66
N SER A 20 -8.10 2.39 -18.23
CA SER A 20 -6.92 1.88 -18.92
C SER A 20 -6.94 0.34 -18.91
N TYR A 21 -6.06 -0.28 -19.69
CA TYR A 21 -5.94 -1.72 -19.76
C TYR A 21 -5.76 -2.34 -18.38
N LEU A 22 -6.42 -3.46 -18.12
CA LEU A 22 -6.42 -4.11 -16.81
C LEU A 22 -5.01 -4.50 -16.34
N THR A 23 -4.46 -3.79 -15.35
CA THR A 23 -3.21 -4.18 -14.67
C THR A 23 -3.53 -5.20 -13.57
N ASP A 24 -2.89 -6.38 -13.62
CA ASP A 24 -3.20 -7.51 -12.73
C ASP A 24 -4.72 -7.79 -12.64
N PRO A 25 -5.36 -8.19 -13.75
CA PRO A 25 -6.80 -8.35 -13.83
C PRO A 25 -7.30 -9.41 -12.85
N VAL A 26 -8.37 -9.07 -12.15
CA VAL A 26 -9.10 -9.97 -11.27
C VAL A 26 -10.58 -9.96 -11.63
N THR A 27 -11.21 -11.13 -11.54
CA THR A 27 -12.64 -11.30 -11.82
C THR A 27 -13.35 -11.61 -10.51
N ILE A 28 -14.37 -10.83 -10.18
CA ILE A 28 -15.19 -11.04 -8.98
C ILE A 28 -16.42 -11.91 -9.30
N SER A 29 -17.18 -12.30 -8.27
CA SER A 29 -18.27 -13.29 -8.37
C SER A 29 -19.35 -12.97 -9.41
N CYS A 30 -19.62 -11.69 -9.67
CA CYS A 30 -20.58 -11.24 -10.69
C CYS A 30 -20.02 -11.31 -12.13
N GLY A 31 -18.78 -11.77 -12.33
CA GLY A 31 -18.13 -11.91 -13.64
C GLY A 31 -17.43 -10.65 -14.17
N HIS A 32 -17.54 -9.50 -13.49
CA HIS A 32 -16.83 -8.28 -13.91
C HIS A 32 -15.34 -8.34 -13.55
N SER A 33 -14.51 -7.76 -14.42
CA SER A 33 -13.06 -7.71 -14.26
C SER A 33 -12.53 -6.31 -14.03
N PHE A 34 -11.56 -6.19 -13.12
CA PHE A 34 -10.94 -4.93 -12.74
C PHE A 34 -9.45 -5.12 -12.50
N CYS A 35 -8.68 -4.03 -12.46
CA CYS A 35 -7.33 -4.09 -11.91
C CYS A 35 -7.44 -4.43 -10.42
N ARG A 36 -6.57 -5.29 -9.90
CA ARG A 36 -6.53 -5.60 -8.46
C ARG A 36 -6.46 -4.32 -7.61
N ALA A 37 -5.58 -3.39 -7.99
CA ALA A 37 -5.41 -2.10 -7.31
C ALA A 37 -6.66 -1.24 -7.31
N CYS A 38 -7.40 -1.21 -8.43
CA CYS A 38 -8.66 -0.48 -8.50
C CYS A 38 -9.71 -1.03 -7.53
N LEU A 39 -9.77 -2.35 -7.36
CA LEU A 39 -10.71 -2.97 -6.42
C LEU A 39 -10.29 -2.77 -4.96
N HIS A 40 -8.99 -2.91 -4.68
CA HIS A 40 -8.43 -2.65 -3.35
C HIS A 40 -8.87 -1.26 -2.86
N LEU A 41 -8.57 -0.20 -3.62
CA LEU A 41 -8.96 1.17 -3.28
C LEU A 41 -10.48 1.38 -3.24
N SER A 42 -11.24 0.70 -4.11
CA SER A 42 -12.70 0.83 -4.12
C SER A 42 -13.38 0.19 -2.90
N TRP A 43 -12.72 -0.74 -2.22
CA TRP A 43 -13.29 -1.51 -1.10
C TRP A 43 -12.72 -1.10 0.26
N GLU A 44 -11.81 -0.13 0.34
CA GLU A 44 -11.29 0.39 1.62
C GLU A 44 -12.40 1.02 2.48
N ASP A 45 -13.19 1.94 1.90
CA ASP A 45 -14.20 2.71 2.64
C ASP A 45 -15.64 2.21 2.45
N SER A 46 -15.82 1.11 1.72
CA SER A 46 -17.13 0.63 1.26
C SER A 46 -17.28 -0.87 1.49
N PRO A 47 -18.49 -1.37 1.80
CA PRO A 47 -18.71 -2.81 1.76
C PRO A 47 -18.38 -3.33 0.36
N ALA A 48 -17.75 -4.50 0.28
CA ALA A 48 -17.26 -5.08 -0.95
C ALA A 48 -18.41 -5.34 -1.96
N HIS A 49 -18.66 -4.37 -2.83
CA HIS A 49 -19.65 -4.45 -3.91
C HIS A 49 -18.95 -4.29 -5.24
N CYS A 50 -19.52 -4.88 -6.29
CA CYS A 50 -19.05 -4.66 -7.66
C CYS A 50 -19.16 -3.17 -8.04
N PRO A 51 -18.07 -2.51 -8.45
CA PRO A 51 -18.12 -1.11 -8.89
C PRO A 51 -19.00 -0.87 -10.12
N THR A 52 -19.30 -1.91 -10.91
CA THR A 52 -20.13 -1.83 -12.11
C THR A 52 -21.61 -2.11 -11.83
N CYS A 53 -21.95 -3.29 -11.31
CA CYS A 53 -23.35 -3.73 -11.12
C CYS A 53 -23.86 -3.61 -9.67
N ARG A 54 -22.99 -3.22 -8.73
CA ARG A 54 -23.29 -3.09 -7.28
C ARG A 54 -23.72 -4.37 -6.59
N GLU A 55 -23.56 -5.52 -7.21
CA GLU A 55 -23.78 -6.81 -6.54
C GLU A 55 -22.78 -6.99 -5.38
N PRO A 56 -23.23 -7.44 -4.20
CA PRO A 56 -22.34 -7.76 -3.09
C PRO A 56 -21.35 -8.85 -3.49
N SER A 57 -20.07 -8.61 -3.24
CA SER A 57 -19.01 -9.61 -3.38
C SER A 57 -18.73 -10.23 -2.03
N GLN A 58 -18.84 -11.56 -1.94
CA GLN A 58 -18.38 -12.31 -0.76
C GLN A 58 -16.90 -12.69 -0.86
N GLN A 59 -16.26 -12.43 -2.00
CA GLN A 59 -14.94 -12.93 -2.32
C GLN A 59 -13.88 -11.87 -1.97
N LYS A 60 -13.05 -12.17 -0.96
CA LYS A 60 -11.84 -11.40 -0.63
C LYS A 60 -10.61 -11.89 -1.40
N ASP A 61 -10.59 -13.17 -1.78
CA ASP A 61 -9.50 -13.78 -2.54
C ASP A 61 -9.76 -13.69 -4.05
N PHE A 62 -9.23 -12.64 -4.63
CA PHE A 62 -9.31 -12.41 -6.06
C PHE A 62 -8.47 -13.43 -6.84
N ARG A 63 -9.13 -14.27 -7.64
CA ARG A 63 -8.45 -15.11 -8.61
C ARG A 63 -8.12 -14.28 -9.84
N THR A 64 -6.86 -14.28 -10.22
CA THR A 64 -6.43 -13.66 -11.45
C THR A 64 -6.66 -14.60 -12.62
N SER A 65 -7.35 -14.14 -13.66
CA SER A 65 -7.47 -14.87 -14.93
C SER A 65 -6.15 -14.79 -15.70
N ILE A 66 -5.47 -15.93 -15.84
CA ILE A 66 -4.24 -16.06 -16.63
C ILE A 66 -4.50 -15.68 -18.09
N VAL A 67 -5.68 -16.01 -18.62
CA VAL A 67 -6.07 -15.68 -19.99
C VAL A 67 -6.20 -14.17 -20.14
N LEU A 68 -6.92 -13.48 -19.25
CA LEU A 68 -7.03 -12.02 -19.30
C LEU A 68 -5.67 -11.33 -19.17
N LYS A 69 -4.79 -11.80 -18.27
CA LYS A 69 -3.40 -11.32 -18.16
C LYS A 69 -2.67 -11.37 -19.50
N LYS A 70 -2.75 -12.52 -20.19
CA LYS A 70 -2.11 -12.71 -21.50
C LYS A 70 -2.70 -11.78 -22.56
N LEU A 71 -4.03 -11.68 -22.64
CA LEU A 71 -4.69 -10.82 -23.63
C LEU A 71 -4.34 -9.35 -23.43
N VAL A 72 -4.31 -8.87 -22.17
CA VAL A 72 -3.87 -7.50 -21.86
C VAL A 72 -2.40 -7.30 -22.23
N SER A 73 -1.51 -8.26 -21.93
CA SER A 73 -0.09 -8.13 -22.31
C SER A 73 0.07 -7.99 -23.82
N ILE A 74 -0.64 -8.81 -24.61
CA ILE A 74 -0.65 -8.74 -26.07
C ILE A 74 -1.16 -7.38 -26.54
N ALA A 75 -2.26 -6.87 -25.96
CA ALA A 75 -2.80 -5.56 -26.33
C ALA A 75 -1.83 -4.41 -26.03
N ARG A 76 -1.12 -4.46 -24.89
CA ARG A 76 -0.10 -3.47 -24.52
C ARG A 76 1.14 -3.55 -25.42
N GLN A 77 1.60 -4.77 -25.73
CA GLN A 77 2.71 -4.99 -26.65
C GLN A 77 2.41 -4.49 -28.06
N ALA A 78 1.19 -4.70 -28.56
CA ALA A 78 0.76 -4.16 -29.86
C ALA A 78 0.81 -2.63 -29.87
N GLY A 79 0.43 -1.98 -28.76
CA GLY A 79 0.57 -0.53 -28.58
C GLY A 79 2.03 -0.07 -28.58
N LEU A 80 2.91 -0.80 -27.89
CA LEU A 80 4.35 -0.54 -27.84
C LEU A 80 5.00 -0.68 -29.22
N MET A 81 4.66 -1.73 -29.97
CA MET A 81 5.16 -1.92 -31.34
C MET A 81 4.79 -0.76 -32.26
N LYS A 82 3.55 -0.26 -32.16
CA LYS A 82 3.11 0.92 -32.92
C LYS A 82 3.95 2.15 -32.59
N TYR A 83 4.32 2.33 -31.32
CA TYR A 83 5.23 3.40 -30.90
C TYR A 83 6.64 3.21 -31.50
N LEU A 84 7.24 2.03 -31.37
CA LEU A 84 8.60 1.75 -31.82
C LEU A 84 8.80 1.89 -33.34
N ILE A 85 7.75 1.67 -34.13
CA ILE A 85 7.79 1.81 -35.60
C ILE A 85 7.78 3.29 -36.05
N SER A 86 7.49 4.25 -35.17
CA SER A 86 7.51 5.67 -35.51
C SER A 86 8.91 6.19 -35.88
N GLU A 87 8.96 7.23 -36.73
CA GLU A 87 10.23 7.86 -37.16
C GLU A 87 11.05 8.42 -35.99
N GLU A 88 10.38 8.83 -34.91
CA GLU A 88 11.01 9.37 -33.69
C GLU A 88 11.85 8.32 -32.95
N ASN A 89 11.56 7.03 -33.15
CA ASN A 89 12.27 5.92 -32.52
C ASN A 89 13.38 5.31 -33.35
N LYS A 90 13.78 5.98 -34.44
CA LYS A 90 14.95 5.59 -35.22
C LYS A 90 16.23 6.09 -34.58
N CYS A 91 17.30 5.31 -34.69
CA CYS A 91 18.63 5.71 -34.32
C CYS A 91 19.07 6.89 -35.19
N VAL A 92 19.57 7.96 -34.56
CA VAL A 92 20.02 9.16 -35.27
C VAL A 92 21.15 8.85 -36.25
N ILE A 93 22.08 7.98 -35.85
CA ILE A 93 23.28 7.60 -36.60
C ILE A 93 22.95 6.54 -37.66
N HIS A 94 22.35 5.43 -37.24
CA HIS A 94 22.18 4.24 -38.09
C HIS A 94 20.86 4.20 -38.86
N LYS A 95 19.90 5.08 -38.53
CA LYS A 95 18.54 5.12 -39.11
C LYS A 95 17.72 3.82 -38.94
N GLU A 96 18.19 2.89 -38.11
CA GLU A 96 17.48 1.67 -37.71
C GLU A 96 16.55 1.93 -36.52
N THR A 97 15.43 1.21 -36.44
CA THR A 97 14.55 1.22 -35.27
C THR A 97 15.28 0.77 -34.01
N LYS A 98 15.07 1.49 -32.90
CA LYS A 98 15.58 1.09 -31.60
C LYS A 98 14.68 0.01 -30.99
N GLY A 99 15.09 -1.25 -31.11
CA GLY A 99 14.35 -2.41 -30.58
C GLY A 99 14.96 -3.06 -29.34
N ILE A 100 16.10 -2.53 -28.87
CA ILE A 100 16.88 -3.11 -27.77
C ILE A 100 16.90 -2.12 -26.61
N PHE A 101 16.71 -2.60 -25.40
CA PHE A 101 16.85 -1.81 -24.17
C PHE A 101 18.18 -2.14 -23.48
N CYS A 102 18.94 -1.12 -23.12
CA CYS A 102 20.15 -1.24 -22.30
C CYS A 102 19.80 -0.99 -20.84
N MET A 103 20.01 -1.99 -19.98
CA MET A 103 19.58 -1.92 -18.57
C MET A 103 20.41 -0.95 -17.73
N GLU A 104 21.70 -0.83 -18.02
CA GLU A 104 22.64 -0.01 -17.24
C GLU A 104 22.45 1.48 -17.49
N ASN A 105 22.05 1.86 -18.71
CA ASN A 105 21.87 3.27 -19.09
C ASN A 105 20.40 3.67 -19.23
N SER A 106 19.46 2.71 -19.15
CA SER A 106 18.02 2.94 -19.35
C SER A 106 17.68 3.65 -20.67
N ILE A 107 18.35 3.26 -21.75
CA ILE A 107 18.15 3.82 -23.10
C ILE A 107 17.80 2.75 -24.14
N TYR A 108 17.17 3.21 -25.21
CA TYR A 108 16.83 2.40 -26.38
C TYR A 108 17.92 2.44 -27.43
N LEU A 109 18.38 1.28 -27.85
CA LEU A 109 19.44 1.07 -28.83
C LEU A 109 18.89 0.40 -30.09
N CYS A 110 19.44 0.75 -31.24
CA CYS A 110 19.36 -0.12 -32.41
C CYS A 110 20.43 -1.23 -32.31
N ARG A 111 20.37 -2.21 -33.21
CA ARG A 111 21.29 -3.36 -33.22
C ARG A 111 22.76 -2.93 -33.29
N LEU A 112 23.07 -1.97 -34.14
CA LEU A 112 24.45 -1.47 -34.29
C LEU A 112 24.95 -0.70 -33.05
N CYS A 113 24.09 0.05 -32.36
CA CYS A 113 24.47 0.73 -31.10
C CYS A 113 24.69 -0.27 -29.96
N SER A 114 23.89 -1.34 -29.89
CA SER A 114 24.07 -2.43 -28.92
C SER A 114 25.45 -3.09 -29.04
N ASP A 115 25.95 -3.27 -30.27
CA ASP A 115 27.25 -3.92 -30.52
C ASP A 115 28.45 -2.96 -30.40
N SER A 116 28.19 -1.67 -30.16
CA SER A 116 29.22 -0.63 -30.04
C SER A 116 30.12 -0.86 -28.83
N HIS A 117 31.34 -0.31 -28.87
CA HIS A 117 32.27 -0.41 -27.74
C HIS A 117 31.69 0.14 -26.43
N GLU A 118 30.83 1.16 -26.51
CA GLU A 118 30.19 1.79 -25.34
C GLU A 118 29.22 0.83 -24.62
N HIS A 119 28.47 0.01 -25.36
CA HIS A 119 27.42 -0.85 -24.80
C HIS A 119 27.74 -2.35 -24.84
N ARG A 120 28.84 -2.77 -25.46
CA ARG A 120 29.19 -4.20 -25.62
C ARG A 120 29.22 -4.99 -24.30
N GLY A 121 29.56 -4.33 -23.18
CA GLY A 121 29.63 -4.95 -21.85
C GLY A 121 28.34 -4.88 -21.03
N HIS A 122 27.30 -4.21 -21.53
CA HIS A 122 26.04 -3.97 -20.82
C HIS A 122 25.05 -5.11 -21.06
N LYS A 123 24.05 -5.23 -20.18
CA LYS A 123 22.97 -6.19 -20.32
C LYS A 123 21.89 -5.60 -21.20
N HIS A 124 21.59 -6.32 -22.28
CA HIS A 124 20.58 -5.95 -23.25
C HIS A 124 19.42 -6.92 -23.25
N CYS A 125 18.22 -6.42 -23.54
CA CYS A 125 17.06 -7.24 -23.82
C CYS A 125 16.14 -6.56 -24.84
N PRO A 126 15.27 -7.32 -25.53
CA PRO A 126 14.19 -6.74 -26.32
C PRO A 126 13.33 -5.80 -25.46
N ILE A 127 12.86 -4.69 -26.03
CA ILE A 127 12.07 -3.69 -25.32
C ILE A 127 10.79 -4.31 -24.74
N GLU A 128 10.17 -5.27 -25.44
CA GLU A 128 8.98 -5.99 -24.99
C GLU A 128 9.26 -6.82 -23.74
N ALA A 129 10.39 -7.53 -23.72
CA ALA A 129 10.82 -8.31 -22.57
C ALA A 129 11.20 -7.42 -21.38
N ALA A 130 11.84 -6.27 -21.64
CA ALA A 130 12.13 -5.27 -20.62
C ALA A 130 10.84 -4.72 -19.99
N ALA A 131 9.87 -4.37 -20.82
CA ALA A 131 8.58 -3.82 -20.45
C ALA A 131 7.76 -4.80 -19.59
N GLU A 132 7.67 -6.07 -19.99
CA GLU A 132 7.01 -7.11 -19.19
C GLU A 132 7.75 -7.37 -17.87
N GLY A 133 9.09 -7.39 -17.91
CA GLY A 133 9.93 -7.56 -16.71
C GLY A 133 9.71 -6.45 -15.69
N GLN A 134 9.73 -5.18 -16.10
CA GLN A 134 9.45 -4.05 -15.23
C GLN A 134 8.01 -4.06 -14.72
N MET A 135 7.02 -4.38 -15.56
CA MET A 135 5.62 -4.52 -15.12
C MET A 135 5.48 -5.61 -14.05
N GLY A 136 6.17 -6.74 -14.21
CA GLY A 136 6.20 -7.79 -13.20
C GLY A 136 6.83 -7.34 -11.88
N ARG A 137 7.92 -6.55 -11.92
CA ARG A 137 8.53 -5.95 -10.72
C ARG A 137 7.59 -4.94 -10.05
N LEU A 138 6.94 -4.09 -10.83
CA LEU A 138 5.96 -3.11 -10.35
C LEU A 138 4.83 -3.81 -9.59
N LEU A 139 4.24 -4.83 -10.19
CA LEU A 139 3.14 -5.58 -9.59
C LEU A 139 3.54 -6.25 -8.27
N LYS A 140 4.75 -6.83 -8.20
CA LYS A 140 5.27 -7.39 -6.95
C LYS A 140 5.44 -6.33 -5.86
N GLN A 141 5.91 -5.13 -6.21
CA GLN A 141 5.99 -4.06 -5.22
C GLN A 141 4.63 -3.56 -4.78
N MET A 142 3.67 -3.46 -5.69
CA MET A 142 2.30 -3.10 -5.32
C MET A 142 1.69 -4.15 -4.38
N GLU A 143 1.92 -5.43 -4.62
CA GLU A 143 1.48 -6.51 -3.73
C GLU A 143 2.10 -6.38 -2.33
N SER A 144 3.43 -6.22 -2.24
CA SER A 144 4.11 -6.04 -0.96
C SER A 144 3.66 -4.78 -0.21
N LEU A 145 3.44 -3.67 -0.93
CA LEU A 145 2.94 -2.43 -0.35
C LEU A 145 1.50 -2.57 0.17
N TRP A 146 0.67 -3.34 -0.54
CA TRP A 146 -0.68 -3.65 -0.07
C TRP A 146 -0.67 -4.46 1.22
N GLU A 147 0.19 -5.47 1.34
CA GLU A 147 0.37 -6.22 2.60
C GLU A 147 0.76 -5.28 3.75
N LYS A 148 1.61 -4.28 3.48
CA LYS A 148 2.02 -3.27 4.47
C LYS A 148 0.88 -2.33 4.87
N ILE A 149 0.00 -1.98 3.95
CA ILE A 149 -1.23 -1.21 4.25
C ILE A 149 -2.10 -2.01 5.21
N GLN A 150 -2.40 -3.26 4.88
CA GLN A 150 -3.23 -4.14 5.72
C GLN A 150 -2.63 -4.36 7.11
N GLU A 151 -1.32 -4.64 7.17
CA GLU A 151 -0.60 -4.82 8.44
C GLU A 151 -0.65 -3.56 9.32
N ASN A 152 -0.54 -2.36 8.73
CA ASN A 152 -0.61 -1.10 9.47
C ASN A 152 -2.04 -0.79 9.95
N GLU A 153 -3.06 -1.13 9.16
CA GLU A 153 -4.47 -1.01 9.54
C GLU A 153 -4.81 -1.91 10.73
N GLU A 154 -4.32 -3.16 10.75
CA GLU A 154 -4.48 -4.07 11.88
C GLU A 154 -3.82 -3.52 13.15
N ASN A 155 -2.61 -2.95 13.04
CA ASN A 155 -1.93 -2.33 14.19
C ASN A 155 -2.69 -1.09 14.68
N LEU A 156 -3.19 -0.25 13.77
CA LEU A 156 -3.95 0.94 14.10
C LEU A 156 -5.24 0.60 14.84
N GLU A 157 -5.96 -0.44 14.40
CA GLU A 157 -7.17 -0.89 15.08
C GLU A 157 -6.87 -1.48 16.46
N ALA A 158 -5.79 -2.25 16.58
CA ALA A 158 -5.31 -2.74 17.87
C ALA A 158 -4.95 -1.60 18.84
N GLU A 159 -4.27 -0.56 18.35
CA GLU A 159 -3.89 0.62 19.14
C GLU A 159 -5.12 1.40 19.62
N LYS A 160 -6.10 1.63 18.74
CA LYS A 160 -7.40 2.25 19.09
C LYS A 160 -8.16 1.45 20.15
N GLY A 161 -8.15 0.13 20.01
CA GLY A 161 -8.69 -0.79 21.01
C GLY A 161 -7.98 -0.62 22.36
N MET A 162 -6.65 -0.56 22.35
CA MET A 162 -5.85 -0.36 23.56
C MET A 162 -6.11 1.00 24.22
N ILE A 163 -6.19 2.09 23.46
CA ILE A 163 -6.53 3.43 23.96
C ILE A 163 -7.88 3.40 24.69
N THR A 164 -8.87 2.73 24.09
CA THR A 164 -10.20 2.60 24.67
C THR A 164 -10.17 1.81 25.98
N LEU A 165 -9.46 0.67 25.99
CA LEU A 165 -9.27 -0.14 27.19
C LEU A 165 -8.55 0.64 28.30
N TRP A 166 -7.50 1.37 27.96
CA TRP A 166 -6.72 2.15 28.90
C TRP A 166 -7.55 3.24 29.57
N LYS A 167 -8.32 4.01 28.79
CA LYS A 167 -9.26 5.02 29.33
C LYS A 167 -10.24 4.40 30.33
N ASN A 168 -10.79 3.23 30.01
CA ASN A 168 -11.70 2.53 30.92
C ASN A 168 -10.99 2.03 32.19
N CYS A 169 -9.75 1.54 32.07
CA CYS A 169 -8.94 1.15 33.23
C CYS A 169 -8.68 2.33 34.18
N LEU A 170 -8.41 3.53 33.66
CA LEU A 170 -8.22 4.73 34.48
C LEU A 170 -9.49 5.09 35.27
N ILE A 171 -10.66 5.05 34.62
CA ILE A 171 -11.95 5.33 35.26
C ILE A 171 -12.22 4.31 36.38
N LEU A 172 -12.12 3.00 36.08
CA LEU A 172 -12.35 1.94 37.05
C LEU A 172 -11.37 2.00 38.23
N ARG A 173 -10.13 2.42 37.97
CA ARG A 173 -9.12 2.57 39.01
C ARG A 173 -9.45 3.73 39.93
N GLU A 174 -9.87 4.88 39.38
CA GLU A 174 -10.35 6.01 40.17
C GLU A 174 -11.52 5.59 41.07
N GLU A 175 -12.55 4.95 40.52
CA GLU A 175 -13.71 4.47 41.28
C GLU A 175 -13.32 3.54 42.43
N LYS A 176 -12.35 2.64 42.20
CA LYS A 176 -11.83 1.74 43.24
C LYS A 176 -11.10 2.49 44.35
N ILE A 177 -10.27 3.47 44.02
CA ILE A 177 -9.60 4.31 45.00
C ILE A 177 -10.64 5.06 45.83
N ARG A 178 -11.62 5.70 45.19
CA ARG A 178 -12.72 6.40 45.88
C ARG A 178 -13.49 5.48 46.84
N ALA A 179 -13.81 4.26 46.39
CA ALA A 179 -14.51 3.29 47.23
C ALA A 179 -13.70 2.88 48.46
N GLU A 180 -12.40 2.61 48.29
CA GLU A 180 -11.51 2.17 49.38
C GLU A 180 -11.36 3.25 50.47
N TYR A 181 -11.20 4.52 50.08
CA TYR A 181 -11.11 5.63 51.02
C TYR A 181 -12.43 5.86 51.76
N ARG A 182 -13.57 5.82 51.07
CA ARG A 182 -14.89 5.95 51.71
C ARG A 182 -15.15 4.85 52.75
N THR A 183 -14.66 3.62 52.51
CA THR A 183 -14.89 2.50 53.43
C THR A 183 -13.94 2.48 54.61
N SER A 184 -12.66 2.78 54.38
CA SER A 184 -11.61 2.57 55.38
C SER A 184 -11.20 3.86 56.10
N TYR A 185 -11.33 5.01 55.42
CA TYR A 185 -10.76 6.28 55.84
C TYR A 185 -11.66 7.49 55.46
N PRO A 186 -12.91 7.57 55.94
CA PRO A 186 -13.88 8.58 55.49
C PRO A 186 -13.46 10.04 55.77
N ASP A 187 -12.53 10.25 56.70
CA ASP A 187 -12.02 11.59 57.06
C ASP A 187 -10.80 12.03 56.22
N LEU A 188 -10.24 11.15 55.36
CA LEU A 188 -9.02 11.41 54.58
C LEU A 188 -9.30 11.91 53.15
N SER A 189 -10.19 12.90 53.01
CA SER A 189 -10.60 13.41 51.70
C SER A 189 -9.47 14.07 50.88
N GLU A 190 -8.51 14.72 51.55
CA GLU A 190 -7.37 15.36 50.89
C GLU A 190 -6.40 14.31 50.34
N GLN A 191 -6.11 13.26 51.12
CA GLN A 191 -5.24 12.16 50.70
C GLN A 191 -5.90 11.27 49.63
N GLU A 192 -7.23 11.21 49.57
CA GLU A 192 -7.96 10.54 48.47
C GLU A 192 -7.67 11.25 47.15
N GLU A 193 -7.84 12.56 47.11
CA GLU A 193 -7.70 13.33 45.88
C GLU A 193 -6.23 13.40 45.43
N GLU A 194 -5.26 13.53 46.33
CA GLU A 194 -3.82 13.43 46.00
C GLU A 194 -3.47 12.07 45.36
N HIS A 195 -4.05 10.97 45.85
CA HIS A 195 -3.81 9.64 45.28
C HIS A 195 -4.43 9.52 43.88
N ILE A 196 -5.64 10.04 43.69
CA ILE A 196 -6.30 10.05 42.38
C ILE A 196 -5.52 10.90 41.39
N GLU A 197 -5.04 12.07 41.80
CA GLU A 197 -4.24 12.96 40.96
C GLU A 197 -2.95 12.27 40.50
N CYS A 198 -2.18 11.69 41.42
CA CYS A 198 -0.97 10.92 41.10
C CYS A 198 -1.25 9.76 40.12
N MET A 199 -2.31 8.98 40.37
CA MET A 199 -2.72 7.89 39.48
C MET A 199 -3.11 8.40 38.08
N ARG A 200 -3.81 9.54 38.01
CA ARG A 200 -4.25 10.14 36.75
C ARG A 200 -3.05 10.69 35.97
N GLU A 201 -2.06 11.30 36.62
CA GLU A 201 -0.83 11.78 35.98
C GLU A 201 -0.05 10.63 35.32
N GLU A 202 0.21 9.56 36.08
CA GLU A 202 0.88 8.36 35.56
C GLU A 202 0.07 7.72 34.42
N GLY A 203 -1.24 7.61 34.60
CA GLY A 203 -2.16 7.09 33.59
C GLY A 203 -2.20 7.89 32.29
N ASN A 204 -2.23 9.22 32.40
CA ASN A 204 -2.27 10.14 31.28
C ASN A 204 -0.96 10.15 30.50
N TYR A 205 0.19 9.98 31.17
CA TYR A 205 1.47 9.83 30.51
C TYR A 205 1.46 8.64 29.52
N TYR A 206 0.97 7.47 29.94
CA TYR A 206 0.86 6.32 29.04
C TYR A 206 -0.19 6.52 27.95
N LEU A 207 -1.30 7.18 28.27
CA LEU A 207 -2.33 7.51 27.28
C LEU A 207 -1.77 8.42 26.18
N GLU A 208 -0.95 9.41 26.54
CA GLU A 208 -0.28 10.29 25.58
C GLU A 208 0.62 9.47 24.64
N LYS A 209 1.37 8.50 25.16
CA LYS A 209 2.20 7.60 24.32
C LYS A 209 1.39 6.73 23.36
N LEU A 210 0.24 6.23 23.79
CA LEU A 210 -0.67 5.51 22.90
C LEU A 210 -1.23 6.42 21.79
N LEU A 211 -1.58 7.66 22.13
CA LEU A 211 -2.09 8.64 21.14
C LEU A 211 -1.01 9.09 20.15
N GLU A 212 0.24 9.29 20.60
CA GLU A 212 1.40 9.54 19.74
C GLU A 212 1.61 8.38 18.75
N SER A 213 1.51 7.14 19.25
CA SER A 213 1.61 5.90 18.47
C SER A 213 0.50 5.80 17.41
N GLU A 214 -0.75 6.06 17.79
CA GLU A 214 -1.90 6.13 16.87
C GLU A 214 -1.65 7.17 15.76
N ALA A 215 -1.21 8.38 16.13
CA ALA A 215 -0.94 9.44 15.15
C ALA A 215 0.15 9.04 14.15
N MET A 216 1.22 8.38 14.59
CA MET A 216 2.25 7.85 13.69
C MET A 216 1.70 6.78 12.74
N MET A 217 0.82 5.89 13.20
CA MET A 217 0.18 4.87 12.35
C MET A 217 -0.78 5.49 11.32
N VAL A 218 -1.51 6.55 11.69
CA VAL A 218 -2.39 7.28 10.76
C VAL A 218 -1.56 7.93 9.65
N GLU A 219 -0.48 8.62 10.01
CA GLU A 219 0.43 9.23 9.02
C GLU A 219 1.07 8.17 8.13
N LYS A 220 1.50 7.03 8.70
CA LYS A 220 2.02 5.90 7.92
C LYS A 220 0.99 5.36 6.92
N SER A 221 -0.28 5.25 7.33
CA SER A 221 -1.36 4.79 6.44
C SER A 221 -1.50 5.70 5.22
N LYS A 222 -1.41 7.01 5.43
CA LYS A 222 -1.46 8.00 4.36
C LYS A 222 -0.29 7.83 3.37
N GLN A 223 0.94 7.73 3.88
CA GLN A 223 2.14 7.57 3.04
C GLN A 223 2.11 6.28 2.21
N LEU A 224 1.68 5.17 2.82
CA LEU A 224 1.55 3.89 2.12
C LEU A 224 0.50 3.96 1.01
N ARG A 225 -0.66 4.58 1.26
CA ARG A 225 -1.72 4.77 0.27
C ARG A 225 -1.31 5.68 -0.88
N GLU A 226 -0.66 6.80 -0.59
CA GLU A 226 -0.16 7.72 -1.62
C GLU A 226 0.84 7.01 -2.54
N MET A 227 1.80 6.26 -1.97
CA MET A 227 2.74 5.47 -2.76
C MET A 227 2.05 4.37 -3.58
N TYR A 228 1.01 3.73 -3.04
CA TYR A 228 0.24 2.72 -3.77
C TYR A 228 -0.47 3.31 -4.98
N GLN A 229 -1.03 4.51 -4.84
CA GLN A 229 -1.65 5.26 -5.92
C GLN A 229 -0.62 5.72 -6.97
N GLU A 230 0.57 6.17 -6.56
CA GLU A 230 1.65 6.51 -7.48
C GLU A 230 2.08 5.30 -8.33
N LEU A 231 2.30 4.13 -7.71
CA LEU A 231 2.63 2.89 -8.42
C LEU A 231 1.47 2.42 -9.32
N MET A 232 0.23 2.59 -8.88
CA MET A 232 -0.95 2.31 -9.70
C MET A 232 -0.99 3.20 -10.94
N ALA A 233 -0.73 4.51 -10.81
CA ALA A 233 -0.66 5.44 -11.94
C ALA A 233 0.44 5.04 -12.92
N MET A 234 1.64 4.74 -12.43
CA MET A 234 2.74 4.25 -13.25
C MET A 234 2.40 2.96 -14.01
N SER A 235 1.57 2.08 -13.43
CA SER A 235 1.13 0.85 -14.10
C SER A 235 0.22 1.09 -15.31
N GLN A 236 -0.35 2.29 -15.43
CA GLN A 236 -1.19 2.72 -16.55
C GLN A 236 -0.43 3.50 -17.61
N GLU A 237 0.79 3.95 -17.31
CA GLU A 237 1.61 4.67 -18.27
C GLU A 237 2.08 3.74 -19.42
N PRO A 238 2.38 4.31 -20.59
CA PRO A 238 2.98 3.55 -21.68
C PRO A 238 4.27 2.87 -21.23
N HIS A 239 4.54 1.68 -21.78
CA HIS A 239 5.74 0.90 -21.46
C HIS A 239 7.06 1.66 -21.58
N VAL A 240 7.11 2.70 -22.40
CA VAL A 240 8.29 3.56 -22.58
C VAL A 240 8.61 4.33 -21.29
N VAL A 241 7.62 4.95 -20.67
CA VAL A 241 7.75 5.72 -19.41
C VAL A 241 8.13 4.78 -18.27
N LEU A 242 7.51 3.61 -18.22
CA LEU A 242 7.82 2.57 -17.22
C LEU A 242 9.28 2.10 -17.28
N LEU A 243 9.93 2.13 -18.43
CA LEU A 243 11.32 1.67 -18.53
C LEU A 243 12.34 2.71 -18.04
N GLN A 244 11.98 3.99 -18.00
CA GLN A 244 12.91 5.09 -17.69
C GLN A 244 12.77 5.59 -16.24
N ASP A 245 11.54 5.70 -15.73
CA ASP A 245 11.28 6.35 -14.43
C ASP A 245 11.10 5.36 -13.25
N PHE A 246 11.22 4.06 -13.52
CA PHE A 246 10.90 3.01 -12.53
C PHE A 246 11.87 2.95 -11.35
N ASP A 247 13.16 3.16 -11.56
CA ASP A 247 14.13 2.95 -10.49
C ASP A 247 14.02 3.99 -9.36
N ASP A 248 13.57 5.21 -9.66
CA ASP A 248 13.36 6.24 -8.64
C ASP A 248 12.14 5.93 -7.77
N ILE A 249 10.99 5.66 -8.39
CA ILE A 249 9.76 5.31 -7.64
C ILE A 249 9.96 4.03 -6.84
N PHE A 250 10.73 3.07 -7.37
CA PHE A 250 11.01 1.81 -6.69
C PHE A 250 11.78 2.06 -5.40
N ARG A 251 12.87 2.85 -5.43
CA ARG A 251 13.64 3.21 -4.24
C ARG A 251 12.81 3.99 -3.21
N ARG A 252 11.97 4.91 -3.66
CA ARG A 252 11.03 5.66 -2.79
C ARG A 252 10.04 4.70 -2.13
N SER A 253 9.49 3.75 -2.89
CA SER A 253 8.54 2.76 -2.38
C SER A 253 9.16 1.86 -1.32
N GLU A 254 10.39 1.40 -1.53
CA GLU A 254 11.13 0.59 -0.54
C GLU A 254 11.37 1.40 0.74
N SER A 255 11.76 2.67 0.60
CA SER A 255 12.02 3.56 1.72
C SER A 255 10.77 3.80 2.57
N ILE A 256 9.59 3.96 1.95
CA ILE A 256 8.32 4.12 2.66
C ILE A 256 7.91 2.82 3.35
N GLN A 257 8.26 1.65 2.83
CA GLN A 257 7.96 0.37 3.49
C GLN A 257 8.85 0.11 4.72
N LEU A 258 9.97 0.82 4.86
CA LEU A 258 10.82 0.75 6.05
C LEU A 258 10.14 1.40 7.26
N ASN A 259 10.50 0.90 8.45
CA ASN A 259 10.00 1.33 9.76
C ASN A 259 8.49 1.10 9.94
N LYS A 260 8.18 0.04 10.69
CA LYS A 260 6.84 -0.37 11.08
C LYS A 260 6.51 0.24 12.46
N PRO A 261 5.48 1.09 12.58
CA PRO A 261 4.90 1.39 13.88
C PRO A 261 4.29 0.10 14.44
N LEU A 262 4.76 -0.34 15.60
CA LEU A 262 4.22 -1.50 16.29
C LEU A 262 3.19 -1.03 17.32
N ALA A 263 2.09 -1.77 17.43
CA ALA A 263 1.13 -1.53 18.50
C ALA A 263 1.83 -1.62 19.86
N MET A 264 1.63 -0.60 20.69
CA MET A 264 2.24 -0.55 21.99
C MET A 264 1.57 -1.59 22.88
N LYS A 265 2.39 -2.37 23.59
CA LYS A 265 1.91 -3.27 24.63
C LYS A 265 2.27 -2.65 25.96
N PRO A 266 1.35 -1.94 26.63
CA PRO A 266 1.56 -1.58 28.01
C PRO A 266 1.65 -2.92 28.76
N GLU A 267 2.87 -3.29 29.17
CA GLU A 267 3.04 -4.44 30.06
C GLU A 267 2.13 -4.22 31.27
N LEU A 268 1.52 -5.32 31.72
CA LEU A 268 0.55 -5.44 32.83
C LEU A 268 1.15 -4.98 34.18
N TYR A 269 1.59 -3.73 34.29
CA TYR A 269 2.03 -3.08 35.53
C TYR A 269 0.86 -2.57 36.38
N VAL A 270 -0.37 -2.92 36.00
CA VAL A 270 -1.61 -2.69 36.76
C VAL A 270 -1.54 -3.25 38.20
N LEU A 271 -0.52 -4.05 38.55
CA LEU A 271 -0.37 -4.65 39.88
C LEU A 271 0.65 -3.98 40.82
N ALA A 272 1.34 -2.90 40.46
CA ALA A 272 2.36 -2.32 41.35
C ALA A 272 2.37 -0.78 41.46
N PHE A 273 1.22 -0.13 41.34
CA PHE A 273 1.08 1.21 41.93
C PHE A 273 0.92 1.03 43.44
N ARG A 274 1.96 1.43 44.19
CA ARG A 274 2.16 1.15 45.62
C ARG A 274 0.84 1.26 46.38
N GLY A 275 0.38 0.14 46.93
CA GLY A 275 -0.65 0.15 47.95
C GLY A 275 -0.21 1.01 49.13
N LEU A 276 -1.19 1.60 49.81
CA LEU A 276 -1.12 2.54 50.93
C LEU A 276 -0.22 2.12 52.12
N GLY A 277 0.44 0.96 52.08
CA GLY A 277 1.23 0.39 53.17
C GLY A 277 2.70 0.83 53.28
N GLN A 278 3.17 1.86 52.56
CA GLN A 278 4.59 2.27 52.63
C GLN A 278 4.85 3.75 52.98
N ARG A 279 3.84 4.53 53.37
CA ARG A 279 4.06 5.91 53.87
C ARG A 279 3.63 6.16 55.31
N TYR A 280 3.11 5.15 56.01
CA TYR A 280 2.66 5.29 57.40
C TYR A 280 3.06 4.09 58.30
N ILE A 281 4.33 3.68 58.23
CA ILE A 281 5.02 2.97 59.33
C ILE A 281 6.36 3.67 59.56
#